data_AF-A0A433EAQ6-F1
#
_entry.id   AF-A0A433EAQ6-F1
#
_cell.length_a   1.000
_cell.length_b   1.000
_cell.length_c   1.000
_cell.angle_alpha   90.00
_cell.angle_beta   90.00
_cell.angle_gamma   90.00
#
_symmetry.space_group_name_H-M   'P 1'
#
loop_
_entity.id
_entity.type
_entity.pdbx_description
1 polymer ?
#
loop_
_entity_poly.entity_id
_entity_poly.type
_entity_poly.pdbx_seq_one_letter_code
_entity_poly.pdbx_strand_id
1 'polypeptide(L)'
;MYRFGTEALGRCEYVMLTNKQYAAVLVVDVDQVGTAGGDPADLNPYVRDVVRLLISHNIGPAWVGINPTNGKAQFIWLIDPVYANHEGKSAQMKLLAATTRVLGELLDHDSHFSHRFSRNPFYTGKAPTAYRWYKQHNRVMRLGDLVKQVRDMSGHDQFEAAPRQQFNSGRELINAVKTRREEAQAFKALAQDVDAEIAGGLDQYDPELIDGVRVLWITQGTAARDETAFRHALKTGHRLRQQGQRLTDAAIIDAYEHAYYVAQTHGGAGRDSEMPPMRDRQTMARRVRGYVTHSKSEAYSGSSAPGKATSSERKALATMGRKGGKKAAERWQDRDSDYAQAELAKLQRTHRKKRVQGQTTSAKIHGY
;
A
#
# COMPACT_ATOMS: atom_id res chain seq x y z
N MET A 1 -7.75 25.08 -4.56
CA MET A 1 -6.63 24.64 -5.41
C MET A 1 -6.37 25.75 -6.41
N TYR A 2 -5.14 26.25 -6.52
CA TYR A 2 -4.82 27.35 -7.44
C TYR A 2 -4.97 26.89 -8.90
N ARG A 3 -5.46 27.78 -9.78
CA ARG A 3 -5.58 27.49 -11.21
C ARG A 3 -4.20 27.54 -11.87
N PHE A 4 -4.02 26.75 -12.92
CA PHE A 4 -2.83 26.81 -13.77
C PHE A 4 -2.64 28.22 -14.34
N GLY A 5 -1.39 28.67 -14.44
CA GLY A 5 -1.05 30.01 -14.95
C GLY A 5 -1.24 31.16 -13.95
N THR A 6 -1.63 30.89 -12.71
CA THR A 6 -1.71 31.94 -11.68
C THR A 6 -0.36 32.16 -11.01
N GLU A 7 -0.03 33.42 -10.71
CA GLU A 7 1.17 33.77 -9.95
C GLU A 7 1.22 33.09 -8.57
N ALA A 8 0.05 32.89 -7.96
CA ALA A 8 -0.06 32.16 -6.70
C ALA A 8 0.44 30.70 -6.80
N LEU A 9 0.18 30.01 -7.92
CA LEU A 9 0.71 28.67 -8.15
C LEU A 9 2.24 28.68 -8.26
N GLY A 10 2.81 29.69 -8.94
CA GLY A 10 4.27 29.83 -9.10
C GLY A 10 5.01 30.08 -7.78
N ARG A 11 4.32 30.56 -6.74
CA ARG A 11 4.89 30.77 -5.40
C ARG A 11 4.81 29.53 -4.49
N CYS A 12 4.09 28.48 -4.89
CA CYS A 12 4.00 27.24 -4.12
C CYS A 12 5.14 26.30 -4.50
N GLU A 13 6.03 25.98 -3.55
CA GLU A 13 7.12 25.01 -3.79
C GLU A 13 6.63 23.58 -4.00
N TYR A 14 5.44 23.27 -3.48
CA TYR A 14 4.80 21.97 -3.60
C TYR A 14 3.46 22.09 -4.30
N VAL A 15 3.14 21.07 -5.09
CA VAL A 15 1.88 20.96 -5.80
C VAL A 15 1.35 19.53 -5.68
N MET A 16 0.03 19.39 -5.65
CA MET A 16 -0.62 18.08 -5.68
C MET A 16 -1.00 17.78 -7.13
N LEU A 17 -0.19 16.96 -7.80
CA LEU A 17 -0.44 16.56 -9.21
C LEU A 17 -1.37 15.35 -9.33
N THR A 18 -1.54 14.59 -8.24
CA THR A 18 -2.40 13.40 -8.20
C THR A 18 -3.44 13.52 -7.09
N ASN A 19 -4.66 13.02 -7.36
CA ASN A 19 -5.77 12.99 -6.42
C ASN A 19 -6.19 11.52 -6.19
N LYS A 20 -6.76 11.22 -5.00
CA LYS A 20 -7.40 9.94 -4.70
C LYS A 20 -8.44 9.47 -5.73
N GLN A 21 -9.06 10.39 -6.47
CA GLN A 21 -10.06 10.06 -7.49
C GLN A 21 -9.52 10.06 -8.92
N TYR A 22 -8.35 10.66 -9.14
CA TYR A 22 -7.84 10.93 -10.48
C TYR A 22 -6.33 11.12 -10.48
N ALA A 23 -5.64 10.47 -11.42
CA ALA A 23 -4.25 10.78 -11.74
C ALA A 23 -4.01 10.73 -13.25
N ALA A 24 -3.34 11.75 -13.79
CA ALA A 24 -2.83 11.76 -15.17
C ALA A 24 -1.30 11.84 -15.23
N VAL A 25 -0.66 11.85 -14.06
CA VAL A 25 0.78 11.75 -13.93
C VAL A 25 1.13 10.74 -12.85
N LEU A 26 2.30 10.13 -12.99
CA LEU A 26 2.94 9.31 -11.97
C LEU A 26 4.19 10.06 -11.51
N VAL A 27 4.33 10.23 -10.20
CA VAL A 27 5.48 10.92 -9.58
C VAL A 27 6.27 9.92 -8.75
N VAL A 28 7.59 9.88 -8.95
CA VAL A 28 8.53 9.10 -8.13
C VAL A 28 9.52 10.07 -7.51
N ASP A 29 9.61 10.07 -6.18
CA ASP A 29 10.61 10.82 -5.43
C ASP A 29 11.81 9.91 -5.18
N VAL A 30 13.04 10.40 -5.37
CA VAL A 30 14.26 9.62 -5.23
C VAL A 30 15.17 10.32 -4.24
N ASP A 31 15.36 9.66 -3.09
CA ASP A 31 16.13 10.19 -1.98
C ASP A 31 17.64 9.95 -2.09
N GLN A 32 18.06 9.23 -3.12
CA GLN A 32 19.48 9.00 -3.37
C GLN A 32 20.21 10.32 -3.62
N VAL A 33 21.23 10.56 -2.79
CA VAL A 33 22.01 11.80 -2.82
C VAL A 33 22.97 11.75 -4.00
N GLY A 34 22.97 12.82 -4.78
CA GLY A 34 23.90 13.04 -5.88
C GLY A 34 24.96 14.09 -5.52
N THR A 35 25.31 14.94 -6.48
CA THR A 35 26.18 16.11 -6.26
C THR A 35 25.37 17.41 -6.27
N ALA A 36 25.98 18.48 -5.77
CA ALA A 36 25.40 19.81 -5.89
C ALA A 36 25.60 20.33 -7.33
N GLY A 37 24.60 21.03 -7.85
CA GLY A 37 24.62 21.63 -9.19
C GLY A 37 23.23 21.69 -9.82
N GLY A 38 22.42 20.66 -9.57
CA GLY A 38 21.02 20.59 -9.99
C GLY A 38 20.83 20.21 -11.45
N ASP A 39 21.87 19.74 -12.13
CA ASP A 39 21.83 19.27 -13.50
C ASP A 39 21.70 17.73 -13.56
N PRO A 40 21.27 17.13 -14.69
CA PRO A 40 21.19 15.67 -14.81
C PRO A 40 22.53 14.94 -14.57
N ALA A 41 23.65 15.63 -14.75
CA ALA A 41 24.98 15.12 -14.42
C ALA A 41 25.16 14.93 -12.90
N ASP A 42 24.43 15.70 -12.09
CA ASP A 42 24.51 15.72 -10.63
C ASP A 42 23.61 14.69 -9.94
N LEU A 43 22.85 13.92 -10.72
CA LEU A 43 22.14 12.76 -10.17
C LEU A 43 23.13 11.77 -9.58
N ASN A 44 22.68 11.05 -8.54
CA ASN A 44 23.38 9.87 -8.06
C ASN A 44 23.74 8.95 -9.25
N PRO A 45 25.00 8.45 -9.38
CA PRO A 45 25.42 7.67 -10.55
C PRO A 45 24.52 6.49 -10.88
N TYR A 46 24.06 5.76 -9.86
CA TYR A 46 23.12 4.64 -10.04
C TYR A 46 21.79 5.12 -10.64
N VAL A 47 21.18 6.15 -10.04
CA VAL A 47 19.92 6.73 -10.53
C VAL A 47 20.07 7.23 -11.96
N ARG A 48 21.20 7.88 -12.27
CA ARG A 48 21.51 8.38 -13.62
C ARG A 48 21.58 7.25 -14.64
N ASP A 49 22.22 6.14 -14.29
CA ASP A 49 22.35 4.99 -15.18
C ASP A 49 21.01 4.25 -15.37
N VAL A 50 20.21 4.12 -14.32
CA VAL A 50 18.84 3.60 -14.40
C VAL A 50 17.96 4.48 -15.29
N VAL A 51 18.02 5.81 -15.15
CA VAL A 51 17.25 6.74 -15.98
C VAL A 51 17.69 6.66 -17.45
N ARG A 52 19.01 6.55 -17.71
CA ARG A 52 19.53 6.33 -19.07
C ARG A 52 19.00 5.04 -19.68
N LEU A 53 18.91 3.98 -18.89
CA LEU A 53 18.33 2.71 -19.32
C LEU A 53 16.83 2.87 -19.62
N LEU A 54 16.05 3.55 -18.77
CA LEU A 54 14.63 3.83 -19.05
C LEU A 54 14.46 4.61 -20.36
N ILE A 55 15.35 5.58 -20.63
CA ILE A 55 15.34 6.36 -21.87
C ILE A 55 15.69 5.48 -23.08
N SER A 56 16.68 4.59 -23.00
CA SER A 56 17.04 3.70 -24.11
C SER A 56 15.92 2.71 -24.47
N HIS A 57 15.11 2.34 -23.47
CA HIS A 57 13.87 1.57 -23.65
C HIS A 57 12.65 2.43 -24.01
N ASN A 58 12.83 3.73 -24.27
CA ASN A 58 11.78 4.67 -24.66
C ASN A 58 10.63 4.78 -23.63
N ILE A 59 10.95 4.57 -22.35
CA ILE A 59 10.04 4.69 -21.20
C ILE A 59 10.59 5.65 -20.12
N GLY A 60 11.49 6.55 -20.51
CA GLY A 60 12.04 7.59 -19.64
C GLY A 60 10.98 8.53 -19.05
N PRO A 61 11.31 9.26 -17.98
CA PRO A 61 10.42 10.25 -17.39
C PRO A 61 10.19 11.42 -18.35
N ALA A 62 8.97 11.97 -18.35
CA ALA A 62 8.63 13.17 -19.12
C ALA A 62 9.28 14.42 -18.53
N TRP A 63 9.45 14.47 -17.20
CA TRP A 63 10.12 15.56 -16.49
C TRP A 63 11.04 15.01 -15.41
N VAL A 64 12.18 15.67 -15.25
CA VAL A 64 13.19 15.37 -14.23
C VAL A 64 13.41 16.63 -13.40
N GLY A 65 13.12 16.57 -12.10
CA GLY A 65 13.38 17.64 -11.15
C GLY A 65 14.57 17.28 -10.28
N ILE A 66 15.56 18.16 -10.15
CA ILE A 66 16.79 17.88 -9.41
C ILE A 66 17.05 18.99 -8.41
N ASN A 67 17.30 18.61 -7.16
CA ASN A 67 17.65 19.53 -6.11
C ASN A 67 19.08 20.08 -6.34
N PRO A 68 19.26 21.40 -6.52
CA PRO A 68 20.57 21.97 -6.76
C PRO A 68 21.54 21.83 -5.59
N THR A 69 21.07 21.58 -4.36
CA THR A 69 21.96 21.51 -3.19
C THR A 69 22.49 20.11 -2.90
N ASN A 70 21.79 19.05 -3.31
CA ASN A 70 22.14 17.69 -2.92
C ASN A 70 21.90 16.61 -4.00
N GLY A 71 21.46 17.00 -5.21
CA GLY A 71 21.30 16.06 -6.32
C GLY A 71 20.14 15.06 -6.17
N LYS A 72 19.36 15.13 -5.06
CA LYS A 72 18.11 14.36 -4.93
C LYS A 72 17.15 14.75 -6.04
N ALA A 73 16.32 13.81 -6.46
CA ALA A 73 15.55 13.98 -7.68
C ALA A 73 14.10 13.54 -7.55
N GLN A 74 13.27 14.08 -8.43
CA GLN A 74 11.89 13.68 -8.61
C GLN A 74 11.59 13.51 -10.09
N PHE A 75 10.91 12.42 -10.43
CA PHE A 75 10.62 12.03 -11.80
C PHE A 75 9.12 12.01 -12.04
N ILE A 76 8.68 12.57 -13.18
CA ILE A 76 7.27 12.61 -13.56
C ILE A 76 7.08 11.92 -14.91
N TRP A 77 6.19 10.95 -14.94
CA TRP A 77 5.65 10.37 -16.17
C TRP A 77 4.26 10.91 -16.44
N LEU A 78 3.98 11.26 -17.70
CA LEU A 78 2.63 11.47 -18.16
C LEU A 78 2.01 10.11 -18.45
N ILE A 79 0.82 9.85 -17.91
CA ILE A 79 0.15 8.56 -18.04
C ILE A 79 -1.26 8.72 -18.55
N ASP A 80 -1.82 7.65 -19.11
CA ASP A 80 -3.25 7.59 -19.39
C ASP A 80 -4.03 7.92 -18.11
N PRO A 81 -4.99 8.87 -18.17
CA PRO A 81 -5.73 9.27 -17.00
C PRO A 81 -6.44 8.09 -16.35
N VAL A 82 -6.18 7.89 -15.06
CA VAL A 82 -6.79 6.84 -14.25
C VAL A 82 -7.77 7.42 -13.25
N TYR A 83 -8.93 6.79 -13.18
CA TYR A 83 -10.04 7.21 -12.34
C TYR A 83 -10.32 6.17 -11.27
N ALA A 84 -10.70 6.65 -10.09
CA ALA A 84 -11.16 5.82 -8.99
C ALA A 84 -12.70 5.83 -8.92
N ASN A 85 -13.29 4.79 -8.33
CA ASN A 85 -14.71 4.80 -7.99
C ASN A 85 -15.00 5.75 -6.82
N HIS A 86 -16.27 5.84 -6.40
CA HIS A 86 -16.71 6.68 -5.28
C HIS A 86 -16.00 6.36 -3.94
N GLU A 87 -15.44 5.16 -3.78
CA GLU A 87 -14.65 4.76 -2.61
C GLU A 87 -13.14 5.09 -2.76
N GLY A 88 -12.73 5.74 -3.85
CA GLY A 88 -11.33 6.01 -4.15
C GLY A 88 -10.54 4.78 -4.63
N LYS A 89 -11.22 3.76 -5.17
CA LYS A 89 -10.59 2.50 -5.61
C LYS A 89 -10.95 2.15 -7.04
N SER A 90 -10.02 1.60 -7.81
CA SER A 90 -10.29 0.95 -9.09
C SER A 90 -9.17 -0.03 -9.43
N ALA A 91 -9.37 -0.90 -10.42
CA ALA A 91 -8.31 -1.77 -10.90
C ALA A 91 -7.13 -0.95 -11.46
N GLN A 92 -7.44 0.18 -12.10
CA GLN A 92 -6.51 1.11 -12.68
C GLN A 92 -5.72 1.89 -11.61
N MET A 93 -6.36 2.28 -10.51
CA MET A 93 -5.65 2.88 -9.36
C MET A 93 -4.73 1.88 -8.66
N LYS A 94 -5.09 0.58 -8.65
CA LYS A 94 -4.18 -0.47 -8.18
C LYS A 94 -2.99 -0.66 -9.12
N LEU A 95 -3.22 -0.62 -10.44
CA LEU A 95 -2.17 -0.67 -11.44
C LEU A 95 -1.23 0.53 -11.32
N LEU A 96 -1.76 1.74 -11.12
CA LEU A 96 -0.98 2.93 -10.84
C LEU A 96 -0.06 2.71 -9.62
N ALA A 97 -0.64 2.30 -8.48
CA ALA A 97 0.14 2.05 -7.27
C ALA A 97 1.23 0.98 -7.47
N ALA A 98 0.91 -0.10 -8.19
CA ALA A 98 1.88 -1.14 -8.51
C ALA A 98 2.99 -0.62 -9.45
N THR A 99 2.66 0.22 -10.41
CA THR A 99 3.62 0.83 -11.35
C THR A 99 4.54 1.80 -10.61
N THR A 100 3.98 2.64 -9.73
CA THR A 100 4.75 3.55 -8.86
C THR A 100 5.73 2.77 -7.99
N ARG A 101 5.27 1.67 -7.38
CA ARG A 101 6.13 0.82 -6.55
C ARG A 101 7.28 0.21 -7.34
N VAL A 102 7.01 -0.40 -8.50
CA VAL A 102 8.04 -1.06 -9.31
C VAL A 102 9.06 -0.04 -9.86
N LEU A 103 8.60 1.11 -10.35
CA LEU A 103 9.49 2.18 -10.79
C LEU A 103 10.32 2.73 -9.62
N GLY A 104 9.70 2.89 -8.45
CA GLY A 104 10.37 3.33 -7.26
C GLY A 104 11.42 2.33 -6.78
N GLU A 105 11.11 1.04 -6.75
CA GLU A 105 12.07 -0.04 -6.40
C GLU A 105 13.27 -0.02 -7.35
N LEU A 106 13.04 0.16 -8.66
CA LEU A 106 14.12 0.26 -9.65
C LEU A 106 14.98 1.53 -9.47
N LEU A 107 14.40 2.62 -8.98
CA LEU A 107 15.09 3.90 -8.78
C LEU A 107 15.59 4.09 -7.34
N ASP A 108 15.45 3.07 -6.49
CA ASP A 108 15.77 3.08 -5.06
C ASP A 108 15.13 4.25 -4.29
N HIS A 109 13.80 4.39 -4.45
CA HIS A 109 12.98 5.42 -3.78
C HIS A 109 12.68 5.12 -2.30
N ASP A 110 12.32 6.17 -1.54
CA ASP A 110 11.69 6.01 -0.22
C ASP A 110 10.25 5.49 -0.34
N SER A 111 10.00 4.37 0.31
CA SER A 111 8.69 3.72 0.40
C SER A 111 7.67 4.45 1.30
N HIS A 112 8.09 5.47 2.06
CA HIS A 112 7.24 6.23 3.00
C HIS A 112 6.70 7.55 2.43
N PHE A 113 7.15 7.98 1.24
CA PHE A 113 6.72 9.26 0.70
C PHE A 113 5.23 9.26 0.33
N SER A 114 4.51 10.31 0.72
CA SER A 114 3.11 10.46 0.34
C SER A 114 3.02 10.72 -1.17
N HIS A 115 2.63 9.71 -1.96
CA HIS A 115 2.59 9.72 -3.44
C HIS A 115 1.69 10.80 -4.10
N ARG A 116 1.24 11.82 -3.36
CA ARG A 116 0.34 12.88 -3.83
C ARG A 116 1.01 14.23 -4.01
N PHE A 117 2.01 14.54 -3.20
CA PHE A 117 2.71 15.81 -3.28
C PHE A 117 3.94 15.69 -4.16
N SER A 118 4.21 16.73 -4.95
CA SER A 118 5.33 16.82 -5.87
C SER A 118 5.97 18.19 -5.68
N ARG A 119 7.28 18.29 -5.88
CA ARG A 119 7.94 19.59 -6.05
C ARG A 119 7.34 20.24 -7.28
N ASN A 120 7.00 21.52 -7.20
CA ASN A 120 6.26 22.18 -8.26
C ASN A 120 7.16 22.47 -9.48
N PRO A 121 6.89 21.88 -10.67
CA PRO A 121 7.64 22.17 -11.89
C PRO A 121 7.46 23.60 -12.40
N PHE A 122 6.45 24.30 -11.90
CA PHE A 122 6.11 25.67 -12.27
C PHE A 122 6.50 26.69 -11.20
N TYR A 123 7.30 26.29 -10.21
CA TYR A 123 7.76 27.20 -9.16
C TYR A 123 8.67 28.28 -9.76
N THR A 124 8.37 29.54 -9.45
CA THR A 124 9.10 30.73 -9.91
C THR A 124 9.72 31.52 -8.76
N GLY A 125 9.61 31.03 -7.53
CA GLY A 125 10.25 31.66 -6.38
C GLY A 125 11.77 31.41 -6.33
N LYS A 126 12.42 31.94 -5.29
CA LYS A 126 13.89 31.95 -5.16
C LYS A 126 14.43 30.99 -4.11
N ALA A 127 13.64 30.00 -3.68
CA ALA A 127 14.11 29.04 -2.69
C ALA A 127 15.36 28.30 -3.19
N PRO A 128 16.45 28.27 -2.42
CA PRO A 128 17.73 27.70 -2.87
C PRO A 128 17.67 26.19 -3.06
N THR A 129 16.68 25.52 -2.47
CA THR A 129 16.42 24.07 -2.61
C THR A 129 15.35 23.76 -3.64
N ALA A 130 14.84 24.77 -4.36
CA ALA A 130 13.86 24.55 -5.41
C ALA A 130 14.47 23.70 -6.53
N TYR A 131 13.74 22.66 -6.93
CA TYR A 131 14.21 21.72 -7.93
C TYR A 131 14.34 22.42 -9.27
N ARG A 132 15.44 22.17 -9.98
CA ARG A 132 15.57 22.51 -11.40
C ARG A 132 14.87 21.45 -12.22
N TRP A 133 13.91 21.86 -13.02
CA TRP A 133 13.06 20.95 -13.79
C TRP A 133 13.45 20.92 -15.28
N TYR A 134 13.69 19.72 -15.79
CA TYR A 134 14.07 19.45 -17.17
C TYR A 134 12.97 18.63 -17.84
N LYS A 135 12.27 19.25 -18.79
CA LYS A 135 11.29 18.56 -19.65
C LYS A 135 12.05 17.72 -20.69
N GLN A 136 11.78 16.42 -20.72
CA GLN A 136 12.36 15.48 -21.67
C GLN A 136 11.44 15.27 -22.88
N HIS A 137 10.15 15.02 -22.63
CA HIS A 137 9.15 14.78 -23.69
C HIS A 137 7.72 15.03 -23.19
N ASN A 138 6.74 14.87 -24.08
CA ASN A 138 5.30 15.00 -23.80
C ASN A 138 4.51 13.70 -24.06
N ARG A 139 5.20 12.57 -24.26
CA ARG A 139 4.55 11.27 -24.48
C ARG A 139 3.75 10.84 -23.25
N VAL A 140 2.48 10.49 -23.49
CA VAL A 140 1.60 9.85 -22.50
C VAL A 140 1.80 8.33 -22.58
N MET A 141 2.05 7.70 -21.44
CA MET A 141 2.31 6.27 -21.34
C MET A 141 1.10 5.52 -20.80
N ARG A 142 0.81 4.38 -21.43
CA ARG A 142 -0.14 3.43 -20.89
C ARG A 142 0.49 2.68 -19.72
N LEU A 143 -0.12 2.76 -18.54
CA LEU A 143 0.42 2.15 -17.31
C LEU A 143 0.78 0.67 -17.45
N GLY A 144 -0.04 -0.09 -18.17
CA GLY A 144 0.20 -1.53 -18.41
C GLY A 144 1.48 -1.80 -19.19
N ASP A 145 1.75 -0.97 -20.20
CA ASP A 145 2.94 -1.13 -21.05
C ASP A 145 4.19 -0.61 -20.34
N LEU A 146 4.05 0.46 -19.56
CA LEU A 146 5.10 1.00 -18.72
C LEU A 146 5.55 -0.02 -17.67
N VAL A 147 4.64 -0.54 -16.84
CA VAL A 147 5.01 -1.50 -15.79
C VAL A 147 5.58 -2.80 -16.35
N LYS A 148 5.11 -3.24 -17.52
CA LYS A 148 5.63 -4.43 -18.19
C LYS A 148 7.10 -4.22 -18.57
N GLN A 149 7.41 -3.12 -19.27
CA GLN A 149 8.78 -2.83 -19.70
C GLN A 149 9.74 -2.59 -18.53
N VAL A 150 9.28 -1.92 -17.47
CA VAL A 150 10.09 -1.73 -16.26
C VAL A 150 10.42 -3.08 -15.60
N ARG A 151 9.45 -4.01 -15.55
CA ARG A 151 9.69 -5.37 -15.03
C ARG A 151 10.68 -6.13 -15.88
N ASP A 152 10.47 -6.14 -17.19
CA ASP A 152 11.36 -6.79 -18.16
C ASP A 152 12.81 -6.27 -18.00
N MET A 153 12.99 -4.97 -17.76
CA MET A 153 14.30 -4.34 -17.53
C MET A 153 14.94 -4.69 -16.18
N SER A 154 14.15 -4.76 -15.12
CA SER A 154 14.65 -4.98 -13.75
C SER A 154 15.20 -6.39 -13.50
N GLY A 155 15.17 -7.28 -14.51
CA GLY A 155 15.56 -8.68 -14.33
C GLY A 155 14.66 -9.43 -13.36
N HIS A 156 13.54 -8.83 -12.95
CA HIS A 156 12.39 -9.61 -12.54
C HIS A 156 12.05 -10.43 -13.75
N ASP A 157 12.35 -11.73 -13.71
CA ASP A 157 11.68 -12.72 -14.52
C ASP A 157 10.25 -12.21 -14.65
N GLN A 158 9.83 -11.87 -15.88
CA GLN A 158 8.41 -11.91 -16.21
C GLN A 158 7.93 -13.08 -15.43
N PHE A 159 7.05 -12.90 -14.44
CA PHE A 159 6.51 -14.02 -13.66
C PHE A 159 6.41 -15.14 -14.67
N GLU A 160 7.35 -16.10 -14.65
CA GLU A 160 7.20 -17.26 -15.49
C GLU A 160 5.89 -17.71 -14.93
N ALA A 161 4.84 -17.66 -15.75
CA ALA A 161 3.53 -18.04 -15.30
C ALA A 161 3.76 -19.50 -14.97
N ALA A 162 4.09 -19.78 -13.70
CA ALA A 162 4.85 -20.97 -13.31
C ALA A 162 4.15 -22.10 -14.04
N PRO A 163 4.86 -22.78 -14.97
CA PRO A 163 4.27 -23.45 -16.12
C PRO A 163 2.98 -24.06 -15.66
N ARG A 164 1.83 -23.50 -16.11
CA ARG A 164 0.50 -23.74 -15.51
C ARG A 164 0.45 -25.20 -15.13
N GLN A 165 0.56 -25.51 -13.83
CA GLN A 165 0.82 -26.88 -13.43
C GLN A 165 -0.39 -27.70 -13.85
N GLN A 166 -0.23 -28.43 -14.96
CA GLN A 166 -1.27 -29.28 -15.51
C GLN A 166 -1.25 -30.52 -14.64
N PHE A 167 -2.29 -30.65 -13.82
CA PHE A 167 -2.51 -31.88 -13.07
C PHE A 167 -3.24 -32.84 -14.00
N ASN A 168 -2.69 -34.04 -14.17
CA ASN A 168 -3.28 -35.05 -15.03
C ASN A 168 -4.53 -35.67 -14.38
N SER A 169 -4.78 -35.38 -13.10
CA SER A 169 -6.00 -35.78 -12.39
C SER A 169 -6.35 -34.87 -11.20
N GLY A 170 -7.62 -34.91 -10.77
CA GLY A 170 -8.07 -34.18 -9.57
C GLY A 170 -7.42 -34.66 -8.26
N ARG A 171 -6.89 -35.89 -8.20
CA ARG A 171 -6.17 -36.40 -7.03
C ARG A 171 -4.77 -35.80 -6.91
N GLU A 172 -4.06 -35.63 -8.03
CA GLU A 172 -2.76 -34.95 -8.07
C GLU A 172 -2.86 -33.50 -7.59
N LEU A 173 -3.92 -32.79 -8.02
CA LEU A 173 -4.20 -31.43 -7.56
C LEU A 173 -4.36 -31.37 -6.03
N ILE A 174 -5.14 -32.31 -5.46
CA ILE A 174 -5.41 -32.34 -4.01
C ILE A 174 -4.14 -32.62 -3.22
N ASN A 175 -3.32 -33.56 -3.66
CA ASN A 175 -2.07 -33.89 -2.97
C ASN A 175 -1.08 -32.74 -3.06
N ALA A 176 -0.88 -32.15 -4.24
CA ALA A 176 0.00 -30.99 -4.40
C ALA A 176 -0.44 -29.79 -3.56
N VAL A 177 -1.75 -29.58 -3.38
CA VAL A 177 -2.27 -28.52 -2.49
C VAL A 177 -2.04 -28.83 -1.02
N LYS A 178 -2.13 -30.10 -0.59
CA LYS A 178 -1.81 -30.50 0.78
C LYS A 178 -0.31 -30.32 1.07
N THR A 179 0.56 -30.80 0.19
CA THR A 179 2.01 -30.69 0.36
C THR A 179 2.45 -29.23 0.42
N ARG A 180 1.96 -28.37 -0.48
CA ARG A 180 2.25 -26.91 -0.42
C ARG A 180 1.72 -26.24 0.84
N ARG A 181 0.60 -26.71 1.37
CA ARG A 181 0.06 -26.19 2.64
C ARG A 181 0.94 -26.60 3.82
N GLU A 182 1.42 -27.83 3.83
CA GLU A 182 2.33 -28.35 4.85
C GLU A 182 3.69 -27.63 4.78
N GLU A 183 4.24 -27.45 3.57
CA GLU A 183 5.47 -26.67 3.33
C GLU A 183 5.30 -25.21 3.76
N ALA A 184 4.19 -24.56 3.42
CA ALA A 184 3.93 -23.17 3.83
C ALA A 184 3.69 -23.05 5.34
N GLN A 185 3.12 -24.08 5.98
CA GLN A 185 2.97 -24.11 7.43
C GLN A 185 4.31 -24.34 8.15
N ALA A 186 5.16 -25.22 7.62
CA ALA A 186 6.51 -25.46 8.12
C ALA A 186 7.40 -24.21 7.94
N PHE A 187 7.35 -23.58 6.77
CA PHE A 187 8.08 -22.34 6.49
C PHE A 187 7.60 -21.18 7.37
N LYS A 188 6.28 -21.07 7.61
CA LYS A 188 5.73 -20.08 8.53
C LYS A 188 6.13 -20.34 9.98
N ALA A 189 6.20 -21.59 10.42
CA ALA A 189 6.69 -21.93 11.76
C ALA A 189 8.18 -21.58 11.89
N LEU A 190 9.00 -21.93 10.89
CA LEU A 190 10.42 -21.60 10.86
C LEU A 190 10.66 -20.09 10.85
N ALA A 191 9.90 -19.33 10.06
CA ALA A 191 9.97 -17.87 10.02
C ALA A 191 9.49 -17.22 11.33
N GLN A 192 8.51 -17.82 12.02
CA GLN A 192 8.06 -17.36 13.33
C GLN A 192 9.09 -17.65 14.43
N ASP A 193 9.79 -18.78 14.38
CA ASP A 193 10.90 -19.09 15.28
C ASP A 193 12.09 -18.15 15.04
N VAL A 194 12.45 -17.91 13.78
CA VAL A 194 13.53 -16.98 13.40
C VAL A 194 13.17 -15.52 13.74
N ASP A 195 11.95 -15.06 13.49
CA ASP A 195 11.50 -13.70 13.88
C ASP A 195 11.43 -13.54 15.41
N ALA A 196 11.10 -14.61 16.16
CA ALA A 196 11.11 -14.60 17.62
C ALA A 196 12.55 -14.55 18.19
N GLU A 197 13.49 -15.23 17.54
CA GLU A 197 14.91 -15.24 17.90
C GLU A 197 15.60 -13.90 17.56
N ILE A 198 15.23 -13.28 16.44
CA ILE A 198 15.77 -12.01 15.94
C ILE A 198 15.20 -10.79 16.70
N ALA A 199 13.90 -10.78 17.03
CA ALA A 199 13.26 -9.64 17.70
C ALA A 199 13.66 -9.46 19.18
N GLY A 200 14.19 -10.49 19.82
CA GLY A 200 14.68 -10.42 21.21
C GLY A 200 16.07 -9.80 21.35
N GLY A 201 16.92 -9.90 20.33
CA GLY A 201 18.35 -9.58 20.42
C GLY A 201 18.79 -8.27 19.75
N LEU A 202 18.10 -7.78 18.71
CA LEU A 202 18.65 -6.69 17.88
C LEU A 202 18.42 -5.26 18.39
N ASP A 203 17.44 -5.02 19.26
CA ASP A 203 17.24 -3.67 19.84
C ASP A 203 18.40 -3.26 20.79
N GLN A 204 19.22 -4.21 21.26
CA GLN A 204 20.41 -3.92 22.07
C GLN A 204 21.62 -3.48 21.24
N TYR A 205 21.58 -3.67 19.91
CA TYR A 205 22.70 -3.42 19.00
C TYR A 205 22.36 -2.42 17.88
N ASP A 206 21.18 -1.80 17.89
CA ASP A 206 20.85 -0.71 16.95
C ASP A 206 21.53 0.59 17.42
N PRO A 207 22.59 1.07 16.74
CA PRO A 207 23.33 2.27 17.13
C PRO A 207 22.51 3.56 16.95
N GLU A 208 21.33 3.49 16.31
CA GLU A 208 20.42 4.63 16.14
C GLU A 208 19.43 4.80 17.31
N LEU A 209 19.38 3.87 18.26
CA LEU A 209 18.52 3.97 19.44
C LEU A 209 19.20 4.81 20.53
N ILE A 210 18.50 5.85 20.98
CA ILE A 210 18.89 6.67 22.14
C ILE A 210 18.05 6.18 23.30
N ASP A 211 18.67 5.67 24.36
CA ASP A 211 17.99 5.09 25.55
C ASP A 211 16.87 4.08 25.20
N GLY A 212 17.11 3.26 24.16
CA GLY A 212 16.15 2.26 23.66
C GLY A 212 14.98 2.84 22.83
N VAL A 213 15.04 4.12 22.47
CA VAL A 213 14.01 4.84 21.71
C VAL A 213 14.59 5.36 20.40
N ARG A 214 13.87 5.10 19.30
CA ARG A 214 14.20 5.67 17.99
C ARG A 214 13.62 7.08 17.88
N VAL A 215 14.43 8.09 18.15
CA VAL A 215 14.01 9.50 18.11
C VAL A 215 13.79 9.95 16.67
N LEU A 216 12.61 10.48 16.37
CA LEU A 216 12.30 11.08 15.08
C LEU A 216 12.69 12.55 15.09
N TRP A 217 13.49 12.97 14.11
CA TRP A 217 13.96 14.35 13.96
C TRP A 217 13.11 15.10 12.93
N ILE A 218 12.56 16.25 13.31
CA ILE A 218 11.89 17.19 12.38
C ILE A 218 12.95 17.97 11.60
N THR A 219 13.95 18.47 12.32
CA THR A 219 15.16 19.11 11.82
C THR A 219 16.32 18.73 12.75
N GLN A 220 17.57 18.94 12.35
CA GLN A 220 18.73 18.63 13.19
C GLN A 220 18.60 19.33 14.55
N GLY A 221 18.61 18.55 15.65
CA GLY A 221 18.44 19.06 17.01
C GLY A 221 16.99 19.28 17.48
N THR A 222 15.98 19.09 16.62
CA THR A 222 14.56 19.22 16.97
C THR A 222 13.81 17.92 16.72
N ALA A 223 13.33 17.26 17.78
CA ALA A 223 12.60 16.00 17.71
C ALA A 223 11.08 16.17 17.57
N ALA A 224 10.45 15.23 16.85
CA ALA A 224 9.02 14.99 16.82
C ALA A 224 8.62 14.18 18.06
N ARG A 225 8.47 14.87 19.20
CA ARG A 225 8.28 14.28 20.54
C ARG A 225 7.09 13.34 20.62
N ASP A 226 5.90 13.81 20.23
CA ASP A 226 4.67 13.02 20.31
C ASP A 226 4.66 11.83 19.33
N GLU A 227 5.23 12.00 18.14
CA GLU A 227 5.29 10.92 17.16
C GLU A 227 6.30 9.84 17.57
N THR A 228 7.44 10.25 18.11
CA THR A 228 8.44 9.35 18.73
C THR A 228 7.79 8.55 19.86
N ALA A 229 7.11 9.25 20.77
CA ALA A 229 6.41 8.66 21.90
C ALA A 229 5.31 7.68 21.48
N PHE A 230 4.49 8.06 20.51
CA PHE A 230 3.40 7.23 20.00
C PHE A 230 3.90 5.97 19.28
N ARG A 231 4.93 6.09 18.43
CA ARG A 231 5.52 4.95 17.73
C ARG A 231 6.20 3.98 18.70
N HIS A 232 6.89 4.49 19.70
CA HIS A 232 7.51 3.65 20.74
C HIS A 232 6.43 2.93 21.57
N ALA A 233 5.35 3.62 21.96
CA ALA A 233 4.22 3.01 22.65
C ALA A 233 3.53 1.91 21.83
N LEU A 234 3.39 2.09 20.51
CA LEU A 234 2.91 1.05 19.59
C LEU A 234 3.86 -0.15 19.53
N LYS A 235 5.18 0.08 19.36
CA LYS A 235 6.19 -0.98 19.33
C LYS A 235 6.17 -1.81 20.62
N THR A 236 6.15 -1.14 21.77
CA THR A 236 6.06 -1.79 23.08
C THR A 236 4.73 -2.54 23.25
N GLY A 237 3.61 -1.97 22.79
CA GLY A 237 2.33 -2.67 22.81
C GLY A 237 2.32 -3.96 21.98
N HIS A 238 2.91 -3.95 20.79
CA HIS A 238 3.09 -5.15 19.96
C HIS A 238 4.01 -6.18 20.61
N ARG A 239 5.10 -5.75 21.25
CA ARG A 239 6.01 -6.63 22.00
C ARG A 239 5.30 -7.31 23.17
N LEU A 240 4.55 -6.55 23.97
CA LEU A 240 3.75 -7.09 25.08
C LEU A 240 2.74 -8.14 24.58
N ARG A 241 2.09 -7.88 23.43
CA ARG A 241 1.15 -8.85 22.80
C ARG A 241 1.87 -10.13 22.34
N GLN A 242 3.05 -10.01 21.74
CA GLN A 242 3.85 -11.16 21.29
C GLN A 242 4.33 -12.01 22.47
N GLN A 243 4.73 -11.37 23.57
CA GLN A 243 5.16 -12.03 24.81
C GLN A 243 3.98 -12.59 25.65
N GLY A 244 2.74 -12.48 25.16
CA GLY A 244 1.54 -12.91 25.88
C GLY A 244 1.23 -12.10 27.15
N GLN A 245 1.90 -10.96 27.34
CA GLN A 245 1.69 -10.10 28.49
C GLN A 245 0.42 -9.25 28.34
N ARG A 246 -0.16 -8.86 29.48
CA ARG A 246 -1.40 -8.08 29.50
C ARG A 246 -1.14 -6.65 29.01
N LEU A 247 -1.82 -6.25 27.95
CA LEU A 247 -1.74 -4.91 27.38
C LEU A 247 -2.57 -3.90 28.19
N THR A 248 -1.97 -3.34 29.25
CA THR A 248 -2.61 -2.35 30.14
C THR A 248 -2.43 -0.92 29.62
N ASP A 249 -3.37 -0.03 29.95
CA ASP A 249 -3.25 1.39 29.60
C ASP A 249 -2.01 2.01 30.28
N ALA A 250 -1.69 1.60 31.52
CA ALA A 250 -0.51 2.05 32.25
C ALA A 250 0.81 1.72 31.52
N ALA A 251 1.01 0.47 31.10
CA ALA A 251 2.25 0.09 30.40
C ALA A 251 2.43 0.82 29.06
N ILE A 252 1.32 1.16 28.37
CA ILE A 252 1.37 1.96 27.14
C ILE A 252 1.68 3.43 27.44
N ILE A 253 1.12 3.98 28.52
CA ILE A 253 1.40 5.36 28.98
C ILE A 253 2.86 5.46 29.41
N ASP A 254 3.38 4.52 30.19
CA ASP A 254 4.77 4.51 30.65
C ASP A 254 5.74 4.48 29.46
N ALA A 255 5.46 3.64 28.45
CA ALA A 255 6.24 3.59 27.21
C ALA A 255 6.18 4.91 26.43
N TYR A 256 5.01 5.55 26.36
CA TYR A 256 4.84 6.85 25.71
C TYR A 256 5.65 7.93 26.45
N GLU A 257 5.51 8.00 27.77
CA GLU A 257 6.19 9.00 28.60
C GLU A 257 7.71 8.85 28.51
N HIS A 258 8.24 7.63 28.64
CA HIS A 258 9.67 7.36 28.48
C HIS A 258 10.21 7.90 27.15
N ALA A 259 9.56 7.53 26.04
CA ALA A 259 9.99 7.96 24.71
C ALA A 259 9.79 9.46 24.46
N TYR A 260 8.78 10.08 25.06
CA TYR A 260 8.60 11.53 25.00
C TYR A 260 9.73 12.25 25.75
N TYR A 261 10.11 11.78 26.94
CA TYR A 261 11.22 12.36 27.71
C TYR A 261 12.55 12.20 26.99
N VAL A 262 12.84 11.03 26.41
CA VAL A 262 14.05 10.85 25.58
C VAL A 262 14.05 11.83 24.40
N ALA A 263 12.94 11.96 23.67
CA ALA A 263 12.84 12.91 22.57
C ALA A 263 12.97 14.38 23.03
N GLN A 264 12.46 14.72 24.22
CA GLN A 264 12.58 16.06 24.81
C GLN A 264 14.02 16.37 25.22
N THR A 265 14.71 15.42 25.86
CA THR A 265 16.09 15.59 26.33
C THR A 265 17.04 15.79 25.16
N HIS A 266 16.89 14.99 24.10
CA HIS A 266 17.83 15.01 22.98
C HIS A 266 17.42 15.95 21.85
N GLY A 267 16.13 16.26 21.69
CA GLY A 267 15.60 17.09 20.60
C GLY A 267 14.59 18.16 21.04
N GLY A 268 14.67 18.61 22.28
CA GLY A 268 13.83 19.69 22.81
C GLY A 268 14.03 21.02 22.08
N ALA A 269 15.25 21.31 21.62
CA ALA A 269 15.62 22.57 20.95
C ALA A 269 15.20 23.83 21.74
N GLY A 270 15.29 23.78 23.07
CA GLY A 270 14.88 24.87 23.96
C GLY A 270 13.36 25.05 24.12
N ARG A 271 12.54 24.16 23.56
CA ARG A 271 11.08 24.18 23.74
C ARG A 271 10.70 23.61 25.10
N ASP A 272 9.72 24.24 25.75
CA ASP A 272 9.11 23.70 26.96
C ASP A 272 8.46 22.34 26.70
N SER A 273 8.35 21.54 27.77
CA SER A 273 7.69 20.25 27.72
C SER A 273 6.18 20.42 27.54
N GLU A 274 5.67 20.04 26.38
CA GLU A 274 4.23 20.06 26.05
C GLU A 274 3.58 18.69 26.25
N MET A 275 3.96 17.97 27.30
CA MET A 275 3.41 16.63 27.57
C MET A 275 1.88 16.68 27.68
N PRO A 276 1.14 15.84 26.93
CA PRO A 276 -0.32 15.84 27.01
C PRO A 276 -0.83 15.54 28.43
N PRO A 277 -1.96 16.12 28.87
CA PRO A 277 -2.52 15.85 30.19
C PRO A 277 -2.91 14.36 30.32
N MET A 278 -2.98 13.86 31.55
CA MET A 278 -3.20 12.43 31.82
C MET A 278 -4.46 11.86 31.14
N ARG A 279 -5.53 12.66 31.05
CA ARG A 279 -6.78 12.27 30.38
C ARG A 279 -6.58 11.94 28.90
N ASP A 280 -5.73 12.69 28.20
CA ASP A 280 -5.46 12.49 26.78
C ASP A 280 -4.52 11.30 26.57
N ARG A 281 -3.55 11.11 27.47
CA ARG A 281 -2.66 9.92 27.49
C ARG A 281 -3.45 8.63 27.71
N GLN A 282 -4.45 8.62 28.58
CA GLN A 282 -5.37 7.49 28.73
C GLN A 282 -6.18 7.21 27.46
N THR A 283 -6.63 8.25 26.76
CA THR A 283 -7.35 8.11 25.49
C THR A 283 -6.45 7.57 24.38
N MET A 284 -5.20 8.07 24.30
CA MET A 284 -4.16 7.58 23.41
C MET A 284 -3.84 6.12 23.68
N ALA A 285 -3.67 5.72 24.95
CA ALA A 285 -3.38 4.34 25.33
C ALA A 285 -4.48 3.37 24.91
N ARG A 286 -5.75 3.76 25.07
CA ARG A 286 -6.89 2.97 24.57
C ARG A 286 -6.89 2.82 23.05
N ARG A 287 -6.49 3.87 22.32
CA ARG A 287 -6.34 3.81 20.85
C ARG A 287 -5.19 2.91 20.44
N VAL A 288 -4.02 3.02 21.08
CA VAL A 288 -2.86 2.14 20.87
C VAL A 288 -3.24 0.70 21.14
N ARG A 289 -3.91 0.42 22.27
CA ARG A 289 -4.45 -0.91 22.58
C ARG A 289 -5.42 -1.37 21.50
N GLY A 290 -6.29 -0.49 21.01
CA GLY A 290 -7.16 -0.73 19.87
C GLY A 290 -6.38 -1.17 18.63
N TYR A 291 -5.36 -0.42 18.22
CA TYR A 291 -4.51 -0.74 17.06
C TYR A 291 -3.75 -2.06 17.24
N VAL A 292 -3.18 -2.28 18.42
CA VAL A 292 -2.43 -3.49 18.74
C VAL A 292 -3.34 -4.72 18.82
N THR A 293 -4.61 -4.59 19.20
CA THR A 293 -5.56 -5.73 19.31
C THR A 293 -6.37 -5.99 18.05
N HIS A 294 -6.80 -4.93 17.35
CA HIS A 294 -7.65 -4.99 16.15
C HIS A 294 -6.86 -5.04 14.84
N SER A 295 -5.54 -4.93 14.88
CA SER A 295 -4.70 -5.31 13.75
C SER A 295 -4.97 -6.78 13.44
N LYS A 296 -5.78 -7.02 12.39
CA LYS A 296 -5.47 -8.09 11.45
C LYS A 296 -4.01 -7.90 11.12
N SER A 297 -3.19 -8.92 11.34
CA SER A 297 -1.76 -8.93 11.05
C SER A 297 -1.50 -8.57 9.58
N GLU A 298 -1.46 -7.29 9.28
CA GLU A 298 -0.51 -6.69 8.35
C GLU A 298 0.55 -6.08 9.27
N ALA A 299 1.36 -6.99 9.83
CA ALA A 299 2.59 -6.58 10.48
C ALA A 299 3.51 -6.03 9.40
N TYR A 300 4.20 -4.94 9.74
CA TYR A 300 5.43 -4.55 9.10
C TYR A 300 6.41 -5.74 9.13
N SER A 301 6.45 -6.50 8.05
CA SER A 301 7.60 -7.30 7.64
C SER A 301 7.64 -7.25 6.11
N GLY A 302 8.85 -7.15 5.57
CA GLY A 302 9.09 -7.27 4.15
C GLY A 302 8.69 -8.66 3.62
N SER A 303 8.76 -8.76 2.31
CA SER A 303 8.40 -9.91 1.47
C SER A 303 6.92 -9.99 1.06
N SER A 304 6.74 -9.77 -0.23
CA SER A 304 5.64 -10.25 -1.05
C SER A 304 5.29 -11.71 -0.74
N ALA A 305 4.08 -11.96 -0.25
CA ALA A 305 3.45 -13.27 -0.39
C ALA A 305 2.55 -13.28 -1.64
N PRO A 306 2.80 -14.17 -2.62
CA PRO A 306 1.95 -14.31 -3.80
C PRO A 306 0.67 -15.06 -3.44
N GLY A 307 -0.43 -14.73 -4.12
CA GLY A 307 -1.66 -15.54 -4.09
C GLY A 307 -2.83 -14.93 -3.33
N LYS A 308 -3.32 -13.76 -3.77
CA LYS A 308 -4.72 -13.39 -3.48
C LYS A 308 -5.64 -14.05 -4.50
N ALA A 309 -6.48 -14.98 -4.01
CA ALA A 309 -7.52 -15.62 -4.81
C ALA A 309 -8.40 -14.59 -5.55
N THR A 310 -8.58 -14.81 -6.84
CA THR A 310 -9.48 -14.06 -7.74
C THR A 310 -10.93 -14.15 -7.25
N SER A 311 -11.83 -13.26 -7.69
CA SER A 311 -13.24 -13.33 -7.27
C SER A 311 -13.93 -14.62 -7.74
N SER A 312 -13.47 -15.21 -8.85
CA SER A 312 -13.85 -16.54 -9.35
C SER A 312 -13.39 -17.65 -8.41
N GLU A 313 -12.14 -17.59 -7.92
CA GLU A 313 -11.60 -18.54 -6.93
C GLU A 313 -12.26 -18.37 -5.56
N ARG A 314 -12.58 -17.14 -5.13
CA ARG A 314 -13.40 -16.90 -3.92
C ARG A 314 -14.83 -17.42 -4.08
N LYS A 315 -15.42 -17.39 -5.28
CA LYS A 315 -16.75 -17.99 -5.56
C LYS A 315 -16.70 -19.51 -5.55
N ALA A 316 -15.61 -20.10 -6.05
CA ALA A 316 -15.35 -21.55 -6.03
C ALA A 316 -15.01 -22.06 -4.60
N LEU A 317 -14.27 -21.28 -3.80
CA LEU A 317 -14.01 -21.59 -2.39
C LEU A 317 -15.23 -21.36 -1.49
N ALA A 318 -16.06 -20.35 -1.77
CA ALA A 318 -17.34 -20.14 -1.06
C ALA A 318 -18.35 -21.27 -1.31
N THR A 319 -18.20 -22.01 -2.43
CA THR A 319 -19.00 -23.21 -2.73
C THR A 319 -18.35 -24.48 -2.17
N MET A 320 -17.02 -24.56 -2.08
CA MET A 320 -16.28 -25.69 -1.49
C MET A 320 -16.18 -25.70 0.05
N GLY A 321 -17.08 -25.00 0.75
CA GLY A 321 -17.18 -25.04 2.21
C GLY A 321 -18.60 -25.21 2.76
N ARG A 322 -19.63 -25.32 1.91
CA ARG A 322 -21.02 -25.43 2.37
C ARG A 322 -21.48 -26.88 2.40
N LYS A 323 -21.48 -27.47 3.60
CA LYS A 323 -22.37 -28.59 3.99
C LYS A 323 -23.85 -28.37 3.59
N GLY A 324 -24.24 -27.15 3.19
CA GLY A 324 -25.58 -26.82 2.71
C GLY A 324 -25.93 -27.32 1.30
N GLY A 325 -24.97 -27.58 0.41
CA GLY A 325 -25.29 -28.05 -0.96
C GLY A 325 -25.79 -29.50 -1.00
N LYS A 326 -25.12 -30.40 -0.28
CA LYS A 326 -25.57 -31.80 -0.11
C LYS A 326 -26.86 -31.88 0.70
N LYS A 327 -26.98 -31.09 1.77
CA LYS A 327 -28.21 -31.04 2.60
C LYS A 327 -29.40 -30.40 1.87
N ALA A 328 -29.15 -29.47 0.94
CA ALA A 328 -30.19 -28.96 0.04
C ALA A 328 -30.61 -30.03 -0.96
N ALA A 329 -29.68 -30.77 -1.57
CA ALA A 329 -30.01 -31.89 -2.46
C ALA A 329 -30.77 -33.03 -1.75
N GLU A 330 -30.42 -33.34 -0.49
CA GLU A 330 -31.17 -34.28 0.37
C GLU A 330 -32.61 -33.79 0.65
N ARG A 331 -32.81 -32.48 0.88
CA ARG A 331 -34.16 -31.88 1.07
C ARG A 331 -35.04 -31.92 -0.18
N TRP A 332 -34.46 -32.17 -1.35
CA TRP A 332 -35.18 -32.35 -2.61
C TRP A 332 -35.33 -33.83 -3.00
N GLN A 333 -34.79 -34.78 -2.21
CA GLN A 333 -34.99 -36.22 -2.48
C GLN A 333 -36.45 -36.63 -2.31
N ASP A 334 -37.11 -36.11 -1.28
CA ASP A 334 -38.55 -36.24 -1.11
C ASP A 334 -39.27 -35.01 -1.67
N ARG A 335 -39.84 -35.20 -2.87
CA ARG A 335 -40.47 -34.16 -3.67
C ARG A 335 -41.85 -33.78 -3.16
N ASP A 336 -42.44 -34.62 -2.30
CA ASP A 336 -43.75 -34.38 -1.68
C ASP A 336 -43.64 -33.80 -0.27
N SER A 337 -42.41 -33.62 0.24
CA SER A 337 -42.18 -32.93 1.51
C SER A 337 -42.71 -31.49 1.48
N ASP A 338 -43.20 -31.02 2.65
CA ASP A 338 -43.71 -29.65 2.82
C ASP A 338 -42.72 -28.58 2.36
N TYR A 339 -41.42 -28.84 2.54
CA TYR A 339 -40.35 -27.94 2.09
C TYR A 339 -40.26 -27.86 0.55
N ALA A 340 -40.28 -29.01 -0.14
CA ALA A 340 -40.23 -29.05 -1.60
C ALA A 340 -41.49 -28.44 -2.24
N GLN A 341 -42.67 -28.72 -1.68
CA GLN A 341 -43.93 -28.15 -2.13
C GLN A 341 -43.99 -26.63 -1.93
N ALA A 342 -43.50 -26.12 -0.79
CA ALA A 342 -43.45 -24.69 -0.53
C ALA A 342 -42.51 -23.94 -1.51
N GLU A 343 -41.36 -24.53 -1.85
CA GLU A 343 -40.43 -23.94 -2.83
C GLU A 343 -40.97 -24.02 -4.26
N LEU A 344 -41.63 -25.12 -4.64
CA LEU A 344 -42.32 -25.24 -5.93
C LEU A 344 -43.44 -24.19 -6.08
N ALA A 345 -44.23 -23.96 -5.02
CA ALA A 345 -45.27 -22.94 -5.03
C ALA A 345 -44.70 -21.51 -5.20
N LYS A 346 -43.55 -21.21 -4.55
CA LYS A 346 -42.84 -19.93 -4.74
C LYS A 346 -42.34 -19.76 -6.18
N LEU A 347 -41.78 -20.82 -6.76
CA LEU A 347 -41.33 -20.84 -8.15
C LEU A 347 -42.52 -20.60 -9.10
N GLN A 348 -43.63 -21.31 -8.93
CA GLN A 348 -44.83 -21.12 -9.74
C GLN A 348 -45.37 -19.69 -9.67
N ARG A 349 -45.43 -19.09 -8.48
CA ARG A 349 -45.82 -17.66 -8.32
C ARG A 349 -44.86 -16.73 -9.06
N THR A 350 -43.56 -17.02 -8.99
CA THR A 350 -42.52 -16.23 -9.67
C THR A 350 -42.62 -16.35 -11.19
N HIS A 351 -42.80 -17.56 -11.72
CA HIS A 351 -43.00 -17.78 -13.15
C HIS A 351 -44.29 -17.11 -13.65
N ARG A 352 -45.37 -17.14 -12.87
CA ARG A 352 -46.61 -16.42 -13.19
C ARG A 352 -46.37 -14.90 -13.28
N LYS A 353 -45.66 -14.31 -12.32
CA LYS A 353 -45.30 -12.88 -12.35
C LYS A 353 -44.43 -12.52 -13.56
N LYS A 354 -43.41 -13.34 -13.85
CA LYS A 354 -42.54 -13.12 -15.02
C LYS A 354 -43.28 -13.25 -16.34
N ARG A 355 -44.23 -14.18 -16.45
CA ARG A 355 -45.08 -14.31 -17.65
C ARG A 355 -45.94 -13.07 -17.87
N VAL A 356 -46.55 -12.54 -16.81
CA VAL A 356 -47.35 -11.30 -16.87
C VAL A 356 -46.48 -10.08 -17.21
N GLN A 357 -45.26 -9.99 -16.65
CA GLN A 357 -44.31 -8.95 -17.03
C GLN A 357 -43.89 -9.06 -18.50
N GLY A 358 -43.55 -10.26 -18.98
CA GLY A 358 -43.21 -10.47 -20.39
C GLY A 358 -44.35 -10.12 -21.34
N GLN A 359 -45.59 -10.46 -20.99
CA GLN A 359 -46.78 -10.10 -21.77
C GLN A 359 -47.04 -8.59 -21.78
N THR A 360 -46.88 -7.91 -20.64
CA THR A 360 -47.03 -6.45 -20.58
C THR A 360 -45.92 -5.71 -21.30
N THR A 361 -44.68 -6.19 -21.25
CA THR A 361 -43.57 -5.65 -22.04
C THR A 361 -43.79 -5.87 -23.54
N SER A 362 -44.26 -7.04 -23.96
CA SER A 362 -44.59 -7.32 -25.37
C SER A 362 -45.73 -6.44 -25.89
N ALA A 363 -46.80 -6.26 -25.10
CA ALA A 363 -47.91 -5.37 -25.45
C ALA A 363 -47.50 -3.90 -25.55
N LYS A 364 -46.55 -3.45 -24.71
CA LYS A 364 -45.97 -2.09 -24.82
C LYS A 364 -45.13 -1.90 -26.07
N ILE A 365 -44.40 -2.94 -26.50
CA ILE A 365 -43.57 -2.87 -27.71
C ILE A 365 -44.43 -2.87 -28.98
N HIS A 366 -45.56 -3.58 -28.99
CA HIS A 366 -46.51 -3.57 -30.11
C HIS A 366 -47.42 -2.34 -30.18
N GLY A 367 -47.42 -1.48 -29.16
CA GLY A 367 -48.16 -0.23 -29.12
C GLY A 367 -47.36 1.01 -29.53
N TYR A 368 -46.07 0.84 -29.83
CA TYR A 368 -45.24 1.78 -30.59
C TYR A 368 -45.15 1.28 -32.04
#